data_AF-A0A9P3BLJ6-F1
#
_entry.id   AF-A0A9P3BLJ6-F1
#
_cell.length_a   1.000
_cell.length_b   1.000
_cell.length_c   1.000
_cell.angle_alpha   90.00
_cell.angle_beta   90.00
_cell.angle_gamma   90.00
#
_symmetry.space_group_name_H-M   'P 1'
#
loop_
_entity.id
_entity.type
_entity.pdbx_description
1 polymer ?
#
loop_
_entity_poly.entity_id
_entity_poly.type
_entity_poly.pdbx_seq_one_letter_code
_entity_poly.pdbx_strand_id
1 'polypeptide(L)'
;MKNLSILTSLLLASASLVFSSSIPPKCGTCNPVSGENHCDITTSCINTGTRFHCACRAGYKASTDNHDVTKQFRLNVPNYQFLVFTPESTECNTLCDNPYGASPDLCAEVPIYDKCAV
;
A
#
# COMPACT_ATOMS: atom_id res chain seq x y z
N MET A 1 30.59 39.01 50.72
CA MET A 1 30.09 37.65 50.39
C MET A 1 28.92 37.84 49.43
N LYS A 2 29.08 37.50 48.15
CA LYS A 2 28.18 37.91 47.06
C LYS A 2 27.36 36.69 46.62
N ASN A 3 26.04 36.77 46.78
CA ASN A 3 25.06 35.76 46.38
C ASN A 3 25.10 35.54 44.87
N LEU A 4 25.12 34.28 44.44
CA LEU A 4 24.97 33.91 43.04
C LEU A 4 23.66 33.13 42.88
N SER A 5 22.62 33.82 42.41
CA SER A 5 21.34 33.20 42.01
C SER A 5 21.49 32.60 40.62
N ILE A 6 21.29 31.28 40.50
CA ILE A 6 21.28 30.56 39.23
C ILE A 6 19.83 30.50 38.74
N LEU A 7 19.52 31.24 37.68
CA LEU A 7 18.26 31.16 36.93
C LEU A 7 18.39 30.08 35.86
N THR A 8 17.67 28.96 36.04
CA THR A 8 17.54 27.89 35.05
C THR A 8 16.35 28.17 34.13
N SER A 9 16.64 28.54 32.88
CA SER A 9 15.62 28.76 31.84
C SER A 9 15.20 27.43 31.21
N LEU A 10 13.94 27.02 31.38
CA LEU A 10 13.33 25.90 30.65
C LEU A 10 12.94 26.35 29.22
N LEU A 11 13.61 25.79 28.22
CA LEU A 11 13.21 25.90 26.81
C LEU A 11 12.23 24.76 26.48
N LEU A 12 10.92 25.06 26.41
CA LEU A 12 9.94 24.14 25.83
C LEU A 12 10.01 24.23 24.30
N ALA A 13 10.62 23.23 23.66
CA ALA A 13 10.55 23.07 22.21
C ALA A 13 9.16 22.52 21.84
N SER A 14 8.30 23.39 21.31
CA SER A 14 7.03 23.00 20.70
C SER A 14 7.30 22.38 19.32
N ALA A 15 7.25 21.05 19.22
CA ALA A 15 7.30 20.35 17.94
C ALA A 15 5.93 20.43 17.26
N SER A 16 5.86 21.17 16.15
CA SER A 16 4.67 21.23 15.30
C SER A 16 4.53 19.91 14.52
N LEU A 17 3.53 19.10 14.87
CA LEU A 17 3.14 17.93 14.08
C LEU A 17 2.44 18.43 12.80
N VAL A 18 3.17 18.47 11.69
CA VAL A 18 2.57 18.74 10.39
C VAL A 18 1.86 17.46 9.93
N PHE A 19 0.52 17.45 10.01
CA PHE A 19 -0.29 16.41 9.38
C PHE A 19 -0.22 16.59 7.86
N SER A 20 0.68 15.84 7.21
CA SER A 20 0.66 15.70 5.75
C SER A 20 -0.56 14.87 5.36
N SER A 21 -1.65 15.54 5.00
CA SER A 21 -2.80 14.89 4.37
C SER A 21 -2.45 14.54 2.93
N SER A 22 -1.73 13.42 2.74
CA SER A 22 -1.46 12.90 1.41
C SER A 22 -2.78 12.49 0.74
N ILE A 23 -2.99 12.97 -0.48
CA ILE A 23 -4.14 12.56 -1.29
C ILE A 23 -3.94 11.06 -1.61
N PRO A 24 -4.93 10.20 -1.33
CA PRO A 24 -4.79 8.77 -1.62
C PRO A 24 -4.62 8.53 -3.13
N PRO A 25 -3.90 7.48 -3.55
CA PRO A 25 -3.70 7.21 -4.96
C PRO A 25 -5.00 6.78 -5.62
N LYS A 26 -5.14 7.05 -6.91
CA LYS A 26 -6.19 6.42 -7.73
C LYS A 26 -5.74 4.99 -8.04
N CYS A 27 -6.48 4.01 -7.55
CA CYS A 27 -6.19 2.60 -7.78
C CYS A 27 -7.04 2.04 -8.92
N GLY A 28 -6.49 1.09 -9.67
CA GLY A 28 -7.28 0.30 -10.63
C GLY A 28 -8.31 -0.57 -9.92
N THR A 29 -9.45 -0.82 -10.54
CA THR A 29 -10.54 -1.67 -10.03
C THR A 29 -10.91 -2.72 -11.08
N CYS A 30 -11.72 -3.70 -10.71
CA CYS A 30 -12.32 -4.65 -11.65
C CYS A 30 -13.84 -4.79 -11.43
N ASN A 31 -14.57 -5.27 -12.44
CA ASN A 31 -15.99 -5.62 -12.31
C ASN A 31 -16.16 -7.11 -11.96
N PRO A 32 -16.78 -7.49 -10.84
CA PRO A 32 -16.90 -8.90 -10.45
C PRO A 32 -17.84 -9.74 -11.35
N VAL A 33 -18.58 -9.12 -12.28
CA VAL A 33 -19.50 -9.83 -13.18
C VAL A 33 -18.70 -10.73 -14.14
N SER A 34 -19.17 -11.99 -14.29
CA SER A 34 -18.56 -12.95 -15.21
C SER A 34 -18.49 -12.41 -16.64
N GLY A 35 -17.29 -12.43 -17.22
CA GLY A 35 -17.02 -11.88 -18.55
C GLY A 35 -16.68 -10.38 -18.57
N GLU A 36 -16.80 -9.69 -17.45
CA GLU A 36 -16.56 -8.23 -17.35
C GLU A 36 -15.40 -7.86 -16.43
N ASN A 37 -14.74 -8.82 -15.78
CA ASN A 37 -13.70 -8.50 -14.82
C ASN A 37 -12.43 -7.93 -15.43
N HIS A 38 -12.18 -8.22 -16.71
CA HIS A 38 -11.03 -7.79 -17.51
C HIS A 38 -9.67 -7.91 -16.79
N CYS A 39 -9.57 -8.78 -15.78
CA CYS A 39 -8.33 -9.06 -15.10
C CYS A 39 -7.44 -9.94 -15.98
N ASP A 40 -6.14 -9.73 -15.92
CA ASP A 40 -5.20 -10.62 -16.60
C ASP A 40 -5.30 -12.05 -16.01
N ILE A 41 -5.02 -13.07 -16.83
CA ILE A 41 -5.07 -14.49 -16.44
C ILE A 41 -4.19 -14.83 -15.22
N THR A 42 -3.19 -14.00 -14.94
CA THR A 42 -2.28 -14.15 -13.80
C THR A 42 -2.84 -13.61 -12.49
N THR A 43 -4.01 -12.97 -12.53
CA THR A 43 -4.65 -12.29 -11.42
C THR A 43 -6.08 -12.81 -11.20
N SER A 44 -6.75 -12.34 -10.15
CA SER A 44 -8.17 -12.65 -9.91
C SER A 44 -8.89 -11.44 -9.32
N CYS A 45 -10.10 -11.15 -9.80
CA CYS A 45 -10.91 -10.06 -9.28
C CYS A 45 -11.49 -10.42 -7.90
N ILE A 46 -11.07 -9.73 -6.85
CA ILE A 46 -11.49 -10.01 -5.46
C ILE A 46 -12.10 -8.78 -4.77
N ASN A 47 -12.98 -9.03 -3.81
CA ASN A 47 -13.59 -8.01 -2.97
C ASN A 47 -12.62 -7.58 -1.85
N THR A 48 -12.33 -6.29 -1.73
CA THR A 48 -11.50 -5.71 -0.65
C THR A 48 -12.35 -5.04 0.45
N GLY A 49 -13.64 -5.34 0.48
CA GLY A 49 -14.65 -4.79 1.39
C GLY A 49 -15.34 -3.55 0.83
N THR A 50 -14.59 -2.66 0.18
CA THR A 50 -15.13 -1.40 -0.39
C THR A 50 -15.26 -1.43 -1.90
N ARG A 51 -14.37 -2.16 -2.58
CA ARG A 51 -14.27 -2.23 -4.05
C ARG A 51 -13.77 -3.61 -4.46
N PHE A 52 -13.70 -3.82 -5.77
CA PHE A 52 -13.10 -5.01 -6.37
C PHE A 52 -11.81 -4.62 -7.08
N HIS A 53 -10.78 -5.46 -6.94
CA HIS A 53 -9.46 -5.25 -7.55
C HIS A 53 -8.91 -6.57 -8.09
N CYS A 54 -8.15 -6.51 -9.19
CA CYS A 54 -7.39 -7.66 -9.66
C CYS A 54 -6.24 -7.91 -8.69
N ALA A 55 -6.21 -9.07 -8.04
CA ALA A 55 -5.15 -9.47 -7.12
C ALA A 55 -4.19 -10.44 -7.79
N CYS A 56 -2.90 -10.18 -7.64
CA CYS A 56 -1.83 -11.08 -8.00
C CYS A 56 -1.89 -12.37 -7.18
N ARG A 57 -1.30 -13.45 -7.71
CA ARG A 57 -0.96 -14.62 -6.90
C ARG A 57 0.03 -14.21 -5.79
N ALA A 58 -0.07 -14.83 -4.62
CA ALA A 58 0.84 -14.55 -3.51
C ALA A 58 2.31 -14.73 -3.95
N GLY A 59 3.18 -13.79 -3.56
CA GLY A 59 4.60 -13.78 -3.96
C GLY A 59 4.89 -13.19 -5.34
N TYR A 60 3.87 -12.69 -6.05
CA TYR A 60 4.03 -12.00 -7.33
C TYR A 60 3.55 -10.54 -7.28
N LYS A 61 4.19 -9.72 -8.14
CA LYS A 61 3.93 -8.30 -8.38
C LYS A 61 3.93 -8.00 -9.89
N ALA A 62 3.45 -6.82 -10.29
CA ALA A 62 3.26 -6.46 -11.71
C ALA A 62 4.42 -5.67 -12.30
N SER A 63 5.25 -5.05 -11.46
CA SER A 63 6.34 -4.18 -11.90
C SER A 63 7.53 -4.30 -10.95
N THR A 64 8.73 -4.08 -11.51
CA THR A 64 9.96 -3.89 -10.72
C THR A 64 10.00 -2.51 -10.06
N ASP A 65 9.26 -1.53 -10.57
CA ASP A 65 9.02 -0.26 -9.88
C ASP A 65 7.95 -0.45 -8.81
N ASN A 66 8.39 -0.62 -7.57
CA ASN A 66 7.51 -0.87 -6.41
C ASN A 66 6.55 0.29 -6.11
N HIS A 67 6.80 1.50 -6.62
CA HIS A 67 5.99 2.70 -6.31
C HIS A 67 5.04 3.10 -7.45
N ASP A 68 5.04 2.38 -8.57
CA ASP A 68 4.16 2.66 -9.69
C ASP A 68 2.72 2.18 -9.42
N VAL A 69 1.94 3.05 -8.78
CA VAL A 69 0.51 2.82 -8.48
C VAL A 69 -0.37 2.63 -9.71
N THR A 70 0.11 3.02 -10.89
CA THR A 70 -0.62 2.79 -12.15
C THR A 70 -0.52 1.34 -12.61
N LYS A 71 0.39 0.56 -12.04
CA LYS A 71 0.56 -0.87 -12.30
C LYS A 71 0.25 -1.73 -11.09
N GLN A 72 0.65 -1.28 -9.89
CA GLN A 72 0.54 -2.10 -8.70
C GLN A 72 0.40 -1.29 -7.41
N PHE A 73 -0.32 -1.87 -6.44
CA PHE A 73 -0.46 -1.30 -5.11
C PHE A 73 -0.81 -2.39 -4.09
N ARG A 74 -0.57 -2.15 -2.81
CA ARG A 74 -1.12 -2.97 -1.72
C ARG A 74 -2.09 -2.16 -0.90
N LEU A 75 -3.08 -2.82 -0.32
CA LEU A 75 -4.08 -2.21 0.54
C LEU A 75 -3.99 -2.76 1.95
N ASN A 76 -4.27 -1.92 2.93
CA ASN A 76 -4.35 -2.31 4.33
C ASN A 76 -5.67 -3.04 4.64
N VAL A 77 -5.89 -4.17 3.98
CA VAL A 77 -7.10 -5.00 4.13
C VAL A 77 -6.78 -6.20 5.02
N PRO A 78 -7.50 -6.41 6.14
CA PRO A 78 -7.27 -7.55 7.01
C PRO A 78 -7.25 -8.86 6.24
N ASN A 79 -6.23 -9.68 6.49
CA ASN A 79 -5.99 -10.97 5.83
C ASN A 79 -5.64 -10.90 4.33
N TYR A 80 -5.56 -9.73 3.69
CA TYR A 80 -5.14 -9.57 2.28
C TYR A 80 -3.91 -8.69 2.11
N GLN A 81 -3.27 -8.26 3.20
CA GLN A 81 -2.06 -7.44 3.16
C GLN A 81 -0.92 -8.10 2.36
N PHE A 82 -0.91 -9.43 2.23
CA PHE A 82 0.08 -10.17 1.45
C PHE A 82 -0.14 -10.14 -0.07
N LEU A 83 -1.28 -9.64 -0.53
CA LEU A 83 -1.64 -9.56 -1.95
C LEU A 83 -1.22 -8.22 -2.53
N VAL A 84 -0.64 -8.26 -3.72
CA VAL A 84 -0.48 -7.10 -4.60
C VAL A 84 -1.70 -6.99 -5.51
N PHE A 85 -2.21 -5.78 -5.70
CA PHE A 85 -3.35 -5.49 -6.55
C PHE A 85 -2.91 -4.70 -7.77
N THR A 86 -3.66 -4.85 -8.87
CA THR A 86 -3.38 -4.22 -10.16
C THR A 86 -4.67 -3.69 -10.80
N PRO A 87 -4.57 -2.78 -11.78
CA PRO A 87 -5.67 -2.52 -12.71
C PRO A 87 -5.97 -3.73 -13.61
N GLU A 88 -7.12 -3.67 -14.27
CA GLU A 88 -7.48 -4.58 -15.37
C GLU A 88 -6.36 -4.68 -16.41
N SER A 89 -6.30 -5.82 -17.11
CA SER A 89 -5.34 -6.10 -18.19
C SER A 89 -3.86 -5.97 -17.82
N THR A 90 -3.53 -6.01 -16.52
CA THR A 90 -2.16 -5.89 -16.03
C THR A 90 -1.61 -7.25 -15.61
N GLU A 91 -0.61 -7.74 -16.34
CA GLU A 91 0.08 -9.00 -16.03
C GLU A 91 0.82 -8.91 -14.68
N CYS A 92 0.72 -9.96 -13.87
CA CYS A 92 1.36 -10.05 -12.57
C CYS A 92 2.21 -11.32 -12.43
N ASN A 93 3.33 -11.34 -13.16
CA ASN A 93 4.27 -12.47 -13.22
C ASN A 93 5.68 -12.13 -12.70
N THR A 94 5.91 -10.94 -12.15
CA THR A 94 7.20 -10.59 -11.53
C THR A 94 7.24 -11.16 -10.12
N LEU A 95 8.31 -11.86 -9.74
CA LEU A 95 8.48 -12.31 -8.36
C LEU A 95 8.72 -11.12 -7.43
N CYS A 96 8.16 -11.19 -6.23
CA CYS A 96 8.51 -10.28 -5.15
C CYS A 96 9.92 -10.58 -4.63
N ASP A 97 10.51 -9.62 -3.91
CA ASP A 97 11.88 -9.73 -3.37
C ASP A 97 11.97 -10.85 -2.32
N ASN A 98 10.88 -11.06 -1.57
CA ASN A 98 10.66 -12.22 -0.71
C ASN A 98 9.37 -12.96 -1.11
N PRO A 99 9.42 -13.87 -2.11
CA PRO A 99 8.22 -14.52 -2.63
C PRO A 99 7.74 -15.70 -1.76
N TYR A 100 8.51 -16.08 -0.74
CA TYR A 100 8.21 -17.18 0.20
C TYR A 100 7.99 -16.68 1.63
N GLY A 101 7.83 -15.36 1.82
CA GLY A 101 7.53 -14.75 3.11
C GLY A 101 6.21 -15.24 3.72
N ALA A 102 6.04 -15.01 5.01
CA ALA A 102 4.79 -15.30 5.70
C ALA A 102 3.90 -14.05 5.72
N SER A 103 2.65 -14.19 5.25
CA SER A 103 1.63 -13.15 5.33
C SER A 103 2.16 -11.74 4.97
N PRO A 104 2.28 -10.73 5.86
CA PRO A 104 2.62 -9.36 5.42
C PRO A 104 4.04 -9.22 4.86
N ASP A 105 4.92 -10.20 5.12
CA ASP A 105 6.30 -10.21 4.62
C ASP A 105 6.37 -10.50 3.11
N LEU A 106 5.29 -11.02 2.52
CA LEU A 106 5.17 -11.19 1.07
C LEU A 106 5.00 -9.83 0.41
N CYS A 107 5.88 -9.58 -0.57
CA CYS A 107 5.85 -8.36 -1.38
C CYS A 107 5.93 -7.08 -0.54
N ALA A 108 6.64 -7.15 0.60
CA ALA A 108 6.81 -6.06 1.56
C ALA A 108 7.40 -4.79 0.93
N GLU A 109 8.13 -4.94 -0.17
CA GLU A 109 8.72 -3.84 -0.93
C GLU A 109 7.69 -2.97 -1.68
N VAL A 110 6.47 -3.48 -1.93
CA VAL A 110 5.36 -2.69 -2.49
C VAL A 110 4.65 -1.94 -1.33
N PRO A 111 4.50 -0.60 -1.41
CA PRO A 111 3.87 0.18 -0.34
C PRO A 111 2.41 -0.19 -0.11
N ILE A 112 2.01 -0.19 1.17
CA ILE A 112 0.61 -0.34 1.59
C ILE A 112 -0.04 1.05 1.67
N TYR A 113 -1.24 1.15 1.10
CA TYR A 113 -2.12 2.31 1.23
C TYR A 113 -3.34 1.95 2.07
N ASP A 114 -3.79 2.88 2.92
CA ASP A 114 -5.01 2.67 3.73
C ASP A 114 -6.29 2.72 2.89
N LYS A 115 -6.27 3.48 1.79
CA LYS A 115 -7.41 3.64 0.88
C LYS A 115 -6.97 4.12 -0.49
N CYS A 116 -7.86 3.94 -1.45
CA CYS A 116 -7.78 4.52 -2.78
C CYS A 116 -8.67 5.78 -2.87
N ALA A 117 -8.31 6.72 -3.73
CA ALA A 117 -9.20 7.80 -4.13
C ALA A 117 -10.46 7.22 -4.81
N VAL A 118 -11.60 7.88 -4.60
CA VAL A 118 -12.91 7.50 -5.13
C VAL A 118 -13.18 8.21 -6.43
#